data_AF-A0A8H5RUL7-F1
#
_entry.id   AF-A0A8H5RUL7-F1
#
_cell.length_a   1.000
_cell.length_b   1.000
_cell.length_c   1.000
_cell.angle_alpha   90.00
_cell.angle_beta   90.00
_cell.angle_gamma   90.00
#
_symmetry.space_group_name_H-M   'P 1'
#
loop_
_entity.id
_entity.type
_entity.pdbx_description
1 polymer ?
#
loop_
_entity_poly.entity_id
_entity_poly.type
_entity_poly.pdbx_seq_one_letter_code
_entity_poly.pdbx_strand_id
1 'polypeptide(L)'
;MRKGEHLEPNYVQEFHPFGRIPVLDDGGTRLFESRAICEYLVAKYGLNSPLHRRAEQSFTELATHEQAASVEYSYFDPTVKTLAYEKIFKGFMGHGDPDRATVERLETELAKVLDHYEKVLSHREYLAGNVSYIYLLGENPD
;
A
#
# COMPACT_ATOMS: atom_id res chain seq x y z
N MET A 1 5.77 -20.17 -0.81
CA MET A 1 7.23 -19.95 -0.83
C MET A 1 7.85 -20.43 0.47
N ARG A 2 9.04 -21.00 0.41
CA ARG A 2 9.87 -21.35 1.57
C ARG A 2 10.60 -20.10 2.10
N LYS A 3 11.05 -20.15 3.35
CA LYS A 3 11.82 -19.05 3.97
C LYS A 3 13.05 -18.74 3.11
N GLY A 4 13.20 -17.47 2.70
CA GLY A 4 14.36 -16.99 1.94
C GLY A 4 14.33 -17.24 0.43
N GLU A 5 13.35 -17.96 -0.11
CA GLU A 5 13.28 -18.31 -1.54
C GLU A 5 13.29 -17.09 -2.48
N HIS A 6 12.71 -15.97 -2.02
CA HIS A 6 12.66 -14.70 -2.76
C HIS A 6 14.03 -14.01 -2.92
N LEU A 7 15.08 -14.51 -2.24
CA LEU A 7 16.44 -14.00 -2.32
C LEU A 7 17.33 -14.87 -3.23
N GLU A 8 16.86 -16.05 -3.63
CA GLU A 8 17.64 -16.96 -4.47
C GLU A 8 17.88 -16.34 -5.86
N PRO A 9 19.05 -16.55 -6.48
CA PRO A 9 19.38 -15.95 -7.78
C PRO A 9 18.35 -16.26 -8.87
N ASN A 10 17.82 -17.49 -8.90
CA ASN A 10 16.78 -17.89 -9.84
C ASN A 10 15.50 -17.06 -9.63
N TYR A 11 15.13 -16.77 -8.37
CA TYR A 11 13.95 -15.96 -8.11
C TYR A 11 14.14 -14.52 -8.58
N VAL A 12 15.31 -13.95 -8.32
CA VAL A 12 15.64 -12.58 -8.74
C VAL A 12 15.63 -12.44 -10.25
N GLN A 13 16.16 -13.44 -10.96
CA GLN A 13 16.21 -13.48 -12.42
C GLN A 13 14.83 -13.69 -13.04
N GLU A 14 14.01 -14.57 -12.46
CA GLU A 14 12.75 -14.99 -13.08
C GLU A 14 11.54 -14.15 -12.64
N PHE A 15 11.49 -13.66 -11.40
CA PHE A 15 10.27 -13.13 -10.81
C PHE A 15 10.35 -11.69 -10.33
N HIS A 16 11.44 -11.27 -9.68
CA HIS A 16 11.54 -9.92 -9.12
C HIS A 16 13.00 -9.41 -9.14
N PRO A 17 13.34 -8.38 -9.93
CA PRO A 17 14.73 -7.94 -10.10
C PRO A 17 15.41 -7.46 -8.81
N PHE A 18 14.61 -7.06 -7.81
CA PHE A 18 15.08 -6.65 -6.47
C PHE A 18 14.94 -7.71 -5.37
N GLY A 19 14.54 -8.95 -5.70
CA GLY A 19 14.36 -10.02 -4.72
C GLY A 19 13.34 -9.68 -3.63
N ARG A 20 12.22 -9.05 -4.01
CA ARG A 20 11.12 -8.72 -3.09
C ARG A 20 9.86 -9.52 -3.43
N ILE A 21 8.93 -9.46 -2.50
CA ILE A 21 7.56 -9.96 -2.63
C ILE A 21 6.60 -8.78 -2.40
N PRO A 22 5.40 -8.78 -3.02
CA PRO A 22 4.82 -9.84 -3.84
C PRO A 22 5.22 -9.81 -5.34
N VAL A 23 4.98 -10.94 -6.02
CA VAL A 23 4.95 -11.10 -7.48
C VAL A 23 3.63 -11.80 -7.83
N LEU A 24 2.97 -11.35 -8.90
CA LEU A 24 1.77 -11.96 -9.48
C LEU A 24 2.15 -12.66 -10.80
N ASP A 25 1.62 -13.87 -11.01
CA ASP A 25 1.55 -14.51 -12.32
C ASP A 25 0.08 -14.83 -12.60
N ASP A 26 -0.52 -14.12 -13.56
CA ASP A 26 -1.92 -14.27 -13.93
C ASP A 26 -2.03 -14.62 -15.41
N GLY A 27 -2.07 -15.94 -15.69
CA GLY A 27 -2.21 -16.48 -17.04
C GLY A 27 -1.06 -16.08 -17.98
N GLY A 28 0.17 -15.96 -17.45
CA GLY A 28 1.35 -15.54 -18.22
C GLY A 28 1.60 -14.03 -18.19
N THR A 29 0.71 -13.22 -17.61
CA THR A 29 1.02 -11.83 -17.24
C THR A 29 1.74 -11.82 -15.90
N ARG A 30 3.03 -11.45 -15.91
CA ARG A 30 3.86 -11.36 -14.70
C ARG A 30 4.05 -9.91 -14.27
N LEU A 31 3.72 -9.62 -13.01
CA LEU A 31 3.82 -8.28 -12.42
C LEU A 31 4.46 -8.35 -11.03
N PHE A 32 5.19 -7.30 -10.66
CA PHE A 32 5.71 -7.08 -9.32
C PHE A 32 5.38 -5.65 -8.88
N GLU A 33 5.67 -5.32 -7.62
CA GLU A 33 5.13 -4.17 -6.87
C GLU A 33 3.65 -4.31 -6.50
N SER A 34 3.35 -4.31 -5.19
CA SER A 34 2.01 -4.57 -4.67
C SER A 34 0.96 -3.58 -5.20
N ARG A 35 1.31 -2.29 -5.31
CA ARG A 35 0.40 -1.24 -5.83
C ARG A 35 0.03 -1.50 -7.30
N ALA A 36 1.01 -1.83 -8.14
CA ALA A 36 0.79 -2.15 -9.55
C ALA A 36 -0.04 -3.44 -9.73
N ILE A 37 0.23 -4.46 -8.89
CA ILE A 37 -0.56 -5.69 -8.86
C ILE A 37 -2.03 -5.40 -8.51
N CYS A 38 -2.28 -4.59 -7.47
CA CYS A 38 -3.64 -4.24 -7.08
C CYS A 38 -4.38 -3.48 -8.19
N GLU A 39 -3.73 -2.51 -8.84
CA GLU A 39 -4.31 -1.78 -9.96
C GLU A 39 -4.66 -2.71 -11.14
N TYR A 40 -3.76 -3.64 -11.49
CA TYR A 40 -4.02 -4.64 -12.53
C TYR A 40 -5.23 -5.52 -12.20
N LEU A 41 -5.30 -6.04 -10.98
CA LEU A 41 -6.40 -6.93 -10.56
C LEU A 41 -7.74 -6.20 -10.60
N VAL A 42 -7.78 -4.94 -10.13
CA VAL A 42 -8.97 -4.10 -10.21
C VAL A 42 -9.34 -3.76 -11.65
N ALA A 43 -8.36 -3.50 -12.52
CA ALA A 43 -8.60 -3.22 -13.93
C ALA A 43 -9.16 -4.45 -14.68
N LYS A 44 -8.62 -5.64 -14.40
CA LYS A 44 -8.97 -6.87 -15.13
C LYS A 44 -10.24 -7.54 -14.61
N TYR A 45 -10.40 -7.62 -13.29
CA TYR A 45 -11.47 -8.40 -12.64
C TYR A 45 -12.49 -7.53 -11.93
N GLY A 46 -12.17 -6.26 -11.69
CA GLY A 46 -12.97 -5.35 -10.89
C GLY A 46 -13.87 -4.42 -11.70
N LEU A 47 -14.27 -4.71 -12.95
CA LEU A 47 -15.01 -3.76 -13.82
C LEU A 47 -16.25 -3.12 -13.15
N ASN A 48 -16.96 -3.86 -12.30
CA ASN A 48 -18.13 -3.38 -11.55
C ASN A 48 -17.80 -2.93 -10.11
N SER A 49 -16.52 -2.95 -9.75
CA SER A 49 -16.04 -2.52 -8.44
C SER A 49 -16.03 -1.00 -8.38
N PRO A 50 -16.37 -0.39 -7.22
CA PRO A 50 -16.11 1.03 -6.99
C PRO A 50 -14.61 1.37 -7.18
N LEU A 51 -13.71 0.41 -7.01
CA LEU A 51 -12.27 0.58 -7.17
C LEU A 51 -11.82 0.78 -8.64
N HIS A 52 -12.66 0.42 -9.60
CA HIS A 52 -12.28 0.46 -11.01
C HIS A 52 -12.09 1.91 -11.48
N ARG A 53 -10.94 2.19 -12.10
CA ARG A 53 -10.74 3.45 -12.82
C ARG A 53 -11.60 3.43 -14.08
N ARG A 54 -12.74 4.11 -14.05
CA ARG A 54 -13.72 4.10 -15.14
C ARG A 54 -13.29 5.04 -16.26
N ALA A 55 -13.60 4.69 -17.51
CA ALA A 55 -13.18 5.47 -18.68
C ALA A 55 -13.78 6.89 -18.68
N GLU A 56 -14.93 7.07 -18.02
CA GLU A 56 -15.63 8.34 -17.87
C GLU A 56 -15.10 9.24 -16.75
N GLN A 57 -14.06 8.84 -16.01
CA GLN A 57 -13.51 9.70 -14.96
C GLN A 57 -12.91 10.99 -15.55
N SER A 58 -13.20 12.11 -14.88
CA SER A 58 -12.60 13.39 -15.21
C SER A 58 -11.10 13.41 -14.88
N PHE A 59 -10.35 14.27 -15.57
CA PHE A 59 -8.93 14.49 -15.25
C PHE A 59 -8.70 14.89 -13.79
N THR A 60 -9.66 15.59 -13.18
CA THR A 60 -9.61 15.99 -11.77
C THR A 60 -9.71 14.78 -10.84
N GLU A 61 -10.62 13.83 -11.11
CA GLU A 61 -10.77 12.61 -10.31
C GLU A 61 -9.52 11.74 -10.41
N LEU A 62 -8.99 11.56 -11.62
CA LEU A 62 -7.75 10.81 -11.84
C LEU A 62 -6.57 11.44 -11.11
N ALA A 63 -6.39 12.76 -11.23
CA ALA A 63 -5.31 13.48 -10.55
C ALA A 63 -5.44 13.41 -9.02
N THR A 64 -6.66 13.47 -8.49
CA THR A 64 -6.91 13.37 -7.04
C THR A 64 -6.58 11.99 -6.50
N HIS A 65 -6.97 10.93 -7.22
CA HIS A 65 -6.62 9.56 -6.86
C HIS A 65 -5.10 9.35 -6.87
N GLU A 66 -4.43 9.79 -7.93
CA GLU A 66 -2.98 9.67 -8.06
C GLU A 66 -2.24 10.46 -6.96
N GLN A 67 -2.73 11.65 -6.62
CA GLN A 67 -2.20 12.43 -5.51
C GLN A 67 -2.31 11.67 -4.19
N ALA A 68 -3.47 11.06 -3.90
CA ALA A 68 -3.66 10.29 -2.67
C ALA A 68 -2.72 9.07 -2.61
N ALA A 69 -2.60 8.31 -3.70
CA ALA A 69 -1.69 7.18 -3.80
C ALA A 69 -0.21 7.60 -3.64
N SER A 70 0.17 8.72 -4.24
CA SER A 70 1.53 9.27 -4.13
C SER A 70 1.86 9.73 -2.70
N VAL A 71 0.90 10.34 -1.99
CA VAL A 71 1.06 10.72 -0.58
C VAL A 71 1.21 9.48 0.31
N GLU A 72 0.39 8.45 0.09
CA GLU A 72 0.49 7.18 0.81
C GLU A 72 1.87 6.55 0.60
N TYR A 73 2.31 6.41 -0.65
CA TYR A 73 3.61 5.84 -0.99
C TYR A 73 4.80 6.61 -0.42
N SER A 74 4.74 7.95 -0.46
CA SER A 74 5.88 8.81 -0.15
C SER A 74 6.04 9.10 1.34
N TYR A 75 4.93 9.16 2.08
CA TYR A 75 4.94 9.68 3.46
C TYR A 75 4.33 8.70 4.48
N PHE A 76 3.27 7.99 4.10
CA PHE A 76 2.58 7.07 5.02
C PHE A 76 3.30 5.71 5.10
N ASP A 77 3.52 5.04 3.97
CA ASP A 77 4.13 3.70 3.92
C ASP A 77 5.50 3.65 4.60
N PRO A 78 6.46 4.56 4.33
CA PRO A 78 7.79 4.46 4.92
C PRO A 78 7.78 4.62 6.44
N THR A 79 6.92 5.51 6.95
CA THR A 79 6.81 5.78 8.40
C THR A 79 6.15 4.61 9.12
N VAL A 80 4.99 4.15 8.63
CA VAL A 80 4.25 3.04 9.23
C VAL A 80 5.02 1.74 9.15
N LYS A 81 5.63 1.43 7.99
CA LYS A 81 6.40 0.20 7.80
C LYS A 81 7.59 0.12 8.76
N THR A 82 8.29 1.23 8.95
CA THR A 82 9.44 1.26 9.86
C THR A 82 9.00 1.21 11.32
N LEU A 83 7.91 1.89 11.70
CA LEU A 83 7.32 1.79 13.04
C LEU A 83 6.84 0.38 13.35
N ALA A 84 6.14 -0.27 12.41
CA ALA A 84 5.70 -1.65 12.55
C ALA A 84 6.91 -2.59 12.69
N TYR A 85 7.98 -2.36 11.93
CA TYR A 85 9.21 -3.11 12.11
C TYR A 85 9.78 -2.94 13.53
N GLU A 86 10.04 -1.72 13.97
CA GLU A 86 10.64 -1.43 15.28
C GLU A 86 9.78 -1.94 16.44
N LYS A 87 8.47 -1.67 16.43
CA LYS A 87 7.59 -1.93 17.57
C LYS A 87 7.00 -3.35 17.61
N ILE A 88 6.89 -4.02 16.46
CA ILE A 88 6.20 -5.31 16.35
C ILE A 88 7.16 -6.40 15.87
N PHE A 89 7.73 -6.22 14.68
CA PHE A 89 8.46 -7.31 14.04
C PHE A 89 9.85 -7.55 14.63
N LYS A 90 10.54 -6.52 15.11
CA LYS A 90 11.89 -6.62 15.66
C LYS A 90 11.93 -7.53 16.89
N GLY A 91 10.98 -7.33 17.81
CA GLY A 91 10.80 -8.21 18.98
C GLY A 91 10.44 -9.63 18.56
N PHE A 92 9.50 -9.80 17.64
CA PHE A 92 9.09 -11.12 17.14
C PHE A 92 10.23 -11.88 16.43
N MET A 93 11.11 -11.17 15.72
CA MET A 93 12.26 -11.75 15.02
C MET A 93 13.50 -11.92 15.92
N GLY A 94 13.45 -11.49 17.18
CA GLY A 94 14.61 -11.54 18.08
C GLY A 94 15.75 -10.59 17.68
N HIS A 95 15.44 -9.53 16.93
CA HIS A 95 16.40 -8.51 16.46
C HIS A 95 16.69 -7.43 17.53
N GLY A 96 16.28 -7.66 18.78
CA GLY A 96 16.47 -6.77 19.92
C GLY A 96 15.33 -5.79 20.13
N ASP A 97 15.57 -4.82 21.01
CA ASP A 97 14.59 -3.83 21.43
C ASP A 97 14.36 -2.74 20.36
N PRO A 98 13.17 -2.09 20.35
CA PRO A 98 12.92 -0.94 19.50
C PRO A 98 13.92 0.19 19.76
N ASP A 99 14.39 0.84 18.68
CA ASP A 99 15.16 2.08 18.80
C ASP A 99 14.21 3.23 19.14
N ARG A 100 14.28 3.70 20.39
CA ARG A 100 13.40 4.77 20.91
C ARG A 100 13.50 6.07 20.11
N ALA A 101 14.71 6.48 19.72
CA ALA A 101 14.90 7.74 18.98
C ALA A 101 14.28 7.64 17.59
N THR A 102 14.43 6.49 16.93
CA THR A 102 13.78 6.22 15.64
C THR A 102 12.26 6.18 15.77
N VAL A 103 11.73 5.52 16.81
CA VAL A 103 10.28 5.46 17.07
C VAL A 103 9.70 6.85 17.30
N GLU A 104 10.28 7.65 18.21
CA GLU A 104 9.78 9.00 18.52
C GLU A 104 9.76 9.93 17.30
N ARG A 105 10.84 9.89 16.49
CA ARG A 105 10.91 10.67 15.25
C ARG A 105 9.82 10.25 14.26
N LEU A 106 9.65 8.95 14.03
CA LEU A 106 8.68 8.44 13.07
C LEU A 106 7.23 8.62 13.53
N GLU A 107 6.96 8.55 14.83
CA GLU A 107 5.64 8.88 15.39
C GLU A 107 5.30 10.37 15.14
N THR A 108 6.29 11.26 15.27
CA THR A 108 6.12 12.68 14.94
C THR A 108 5.89 12.91 13.44
N GLU A 109 6.60 12.18 12.57
CA GLU A 109 6.41 12.26 11.12
C GLU A 109 5.04 11.70 10.70
N LEU A 110 4.65 10.55 11.26
CA LEU A 110 3.34 9.94 11.01
C LEU A 110 2.21 10.86 11.47
N ALA A 111 2.33 11.52 12.63
CA ALA A 111 1.34 12.47 13.11
C ALA A 111 1.08 13.60 12.08
N LYS A 112 2.12 14.12 11.42
CA LYS A 112 1.95 15.14 10.36
C LYS A 112 1.19 14.61 9.14
N VAL A 113 1.40 13.34 8.78
CA VAL A 113 0.66 12.69 7.69
C VAL A 113 -0.80 12.51 8.07
N LEU A 114 -1.06 12.06 9.30
CA LEU A 114 -2.42 11.88 9.82
C LEU A 114 -3.16 13.22 9.98
N ASP A 115 -2.49 14.29 10.40
CA ASP A 115 -3.05 15.64 10.43
C ASP A 115 -3.45 16.13 9.03
N HIS A 116 -2.67 15.76 8.00
CA HIS A 116 -3.05 16.04 6.62
C HIS A 116 -4.29 15.22 6.22
N TYR A 117 -4.33 13.93 6.55
CA TYR A 117 -5.48 13.06 6.26
C TYR A 117 -6.75 13.57 6.95
N GLU A 118 -6.68 13.97 8.22
CA GLU A 118 -7.81 14.54 8.95
C GLU A 118 -8.37 15.80 8.25
N LYS A 119 -7.50 16.68 7.75
CA LYS A 119 -7.93 17.87 6.99
C LYS A 119 -8.58 17.53 5.65
N VAL A 120 -8.14 16.45 5.01
CA VAL A 120 -8.77 15.99 3.76
C VAL A 120 -10.13 15.36 4.06
N LEU A 121 -10.19 14.50 5.08
CA LEU A 121 -11.37 13.74 5.48
C LEU A 121 -12.44 14.59 6.18
N SER A 122 -12.09 15.77 6.70
CA SER A 122 -13.08 16.73 7.21
C SER A 122 -13.93 17.36 6.10
N HIS A 123 -13.52 17.23 4.84
CA HIS A 123 -14.19 17.82 3.68
C HIS A 123 -14.58 16.78 2.60
N ARG A 124 -14.17 15.52 2.76
CA ARG A 124 -14.37 14.43 1.80
C ARG A 124 -14.55 13.11 2.54
N GLU A 125 -15.32 12.20 1.98
CA GLU A 125 -15.53 10.88 2.61
C GLU A 125 -14.26 9.99 2.56
N TYR A 126 -13.44 10.12 1.50
CA TYR A 126 -12.19 9.37 1.33
C TYR A 126 -11.03 10.24 0.83
N LEU A 127 -9.80 9.76 1.03
CA LEU A 127 -8.57 10.47 0.62
C LEU A 127 -8.54 10.78 -0.89
N ALA A 128 -9.03 9.85 -1.70
CA ALA A 128 -9.09 9.98 -3.16
C ALA A 128 -10.41 10.61 -3.67
N GLY A 129 -11.29 11.10 -2.80
CA GLY A 129 -12.59 11.66 -3.18
C GLY A 129 -13.77 10.82 -2.66
N ASN A 130 -14.77 10.57 -3.49
CA ASN A 130 -16.04 9.93 -3.07
C ASN A 130 -16.01 8.39 -3.12
N VAL A 131 -14.83 7.77 -3.17
CA VAL A 131 -14.70 6.31 -3.26
C VAL A 131 -13.62 5.76 -2.33
N SER A 132 -13.98 4.76 -1.53
CA SER A 132 -13.10 4.03 -0.59
C SER A 132 -12.23 3.00 -1.28
N TYR A 133 -10.96 2.90 -0.87
CA TYR A 133 -10.05 1.80 -1.20
C TYR A 133 -10.07 0.64 -0.16
N ILE A 134 -10.83 0.78 0.95
CA ILE A 134 -10.66 -0.06 2.16
C ILE A 134 -11.81 -1.04 2.45
N TYR A 135 -12.87 -1.12 1.66
CA TYR A 135 -13.90 -2.17 1.85
C TYR A 135 -13.56 -3.45 1.07
N LEU A 136 -12.55 -4.19 1.52
CA LEU A 136 -12.28 -5.56 1.05
C LEU A 136 -12.30 -6.64 2.14
N LEU A 137 -12.65 -6.30 3.39
CA LEU A 137 -12.90 -7.32 4.41
C LEU A 137 -14.20 -7.01 5.17
N GLY A 138 -15.29 -7.60 4.67
CA GLY A 138 -16.47 -8.01 5.43
C GLY A 138 -17.18 -6.96 6.27
N GLU A 139 -18.29 -6.43 5.74
CA GLU A 139 -19.65 -6.51 6.33
C GLU A 139 -20.53 -5.42 5.70
N ASN A 140 -21.61 -5.85 5.04
CA ASN A 140 -22.74 -4.99 4.72
C ASN A 140 -23.58 -4.83 6.00
N PRO A 141 -23.82 -3.62 6.52
CA PRO A 141 -24.97 -3.42 7.39
C PRO A 141 -26.23 -3.32 6.51
N ASP A 142 -27.26 -4.05 6.92
CA ASP A 142 -28.64 -3.97 6.39
C ASP A 142 -29.22 -2.55 6.50
#